data_AF-A0A1V5ZTG6-F1
#
_entry.id   AF-A0A1V5ZTG6-F1
#
_cell.length_a   1.000
_cell.length_b   1.000
_cell.length_c   1.000
_cell.angle_alpha   90.00
_cell.angle_beta   90.00
_cell.angle_gamma   90.00
#
_symmetry.space_group_name_H-M   'P 1'
#
loop_
_entity.id
_entity.type
_entity.pdbx_description
1 polymer ?
#
loop_
_entity_poly.entity_id
_entity_poly.type
_entity_poly.pdbx_seq_one_letter_code
_entity_poly.pdbx_strand_id
1 'polypeptide(L)'
;MRHNQEPRTNGPRVHFVLREGISTQVDATLGELNGLEDNLLIDPAEKSQRIAIVQEELQKLRLEQQALRSGDGSGKTDTSLTFPFILIPECGAIEIMAIFLAAVLAFPTVWWKRYIGLAAGLPIMYGVNVFRLTVLALIGALDKSRVWFNFAHEYVWQAIYIIFVVAVWLLWVEYIVNRNHIVTRKQSWGLPGFCLKFLVCVVVLEILWLLALPYYGQVLLQLAGVPLRYVFGVSIEAGRIEAQEILNTGTKLVYTINSIDRSMSLAKLAANIPPYVALVLATSGLLWKRRLGILVYGCAILCGFHALFIVIVLRFQEALLHVSEIPTAVIVFFLTLPFMLWIVFAYWDRILSRGRENGASGQDVPPPETDAAPPQS
;
A
#
# COMPACT_ATOMS: atom_id res chain seq x y z
N MET A 1 -28.41 9.24 -26.81
CA MET A 1 -27.12 8.53 -26.84
C MET A 1 -26.14 9.28 -25.94
N ARG A 2 -25.97 8.84 -24.68
CA ARG A 2 -24.95 9.37 -23.76
C ARG A 2 -23.95 8.23 -23.51
N HIS A 3 -22.85 8.24 -24.24
CA HIS A 3 -21.70 7.35 -24.01
C HIS A 3 -20.48 8.23 -23.75
N ASN A 4 -20.25 8.48 -22.47
CA ASN A 4 -18.95 8.79 -21.87
C ASN A 4 -19.18 8.86 -20.35
N GLN A 5 -19.36 7.70 -19.71
CA GLN A 5 -19.15 7.62 -18.27
C GLN A 5 -17.69 7.25 -18.09
N GLU A 6 -16.87 8.22 -17.68
CA GLU A 6 -15.55 7.95 -17.12
C GLU A 6 -15.66 6.86 -16.04
N PRO A 7 -14.61 6.02 -15.86
CA PRO A 7 -14.64 4.99 -14.83
C PRO A 7 -14.94 5.65 -13.49
N ARG A 8 -16.00 5.18 -12.81
CA ARG A 8 -16.38 5.66 -11.48
C ARG A 8 -15.19 5.45 -10.55
N THR A 9 -14.48 6.52 -10.23
CA THR A 9 -13.48 6.51 -9.16
C THR A 9 -14.24 6.24 -7.85
N ASN A 10 -14.09 5.03 -7.32
CA ASN A 10 -14.80 4.60 -6.12
C ASN A 10 -14.24 5.33 -4.89
N GLY A 11 -14.95 6.35 -4.40
CA GLY A 11 -14.59 7.03 -3.15
C GLY A 11 -15.22 8.41 -2.99
N PRO A 12 -15.39 8.90 -1.75
CA PRO A 12 -15.81 10.28 -1.53
C PRO A 12 -14.71 11.24 -2.00
N ARG A 13 -15.12 12.33 -2.66
CA ARG A 13 -14.24 13.44 -2.98
C ARG A 13 -14.10 14.34 -1.76
N VAL A 14 -12.87 14.62 -1.36
CA VAL A 14 -12.52 15.47 -0.22
C VAL A 14 -11.83 16.72 -0.76
N HIS A 15 -12.30 17.89 -0.32
CA HIS A 15 -11.70 19.18 -0.64
C HIS A 15 -10.99 19.71 0.60
N PHE A 16 -9.66 19.66 0.60
CA PHE A 16 -8.88 20.25 1.69
C PHE A 16 -8.61 21.72 1.40
N VAL A 17 -8.93 22.60 2.35
CA VAL A 17 -8.69 24.04 2.27
C VAL A 17 -7.64 24.42 3.30
N LEU A 18 -6.45 24.80 2.83
CA LEU A 18 -5.35 25.26 3.69
C LEU A 18 -5.42 26.76 3.95
N ARG A 19 -5.79 27.53 2.92
CA ARG A 19 -5.95 28.98 3.00
C ARG A 19 -7.17 29.38 2.19
N GLU A 20 -8.04 30.15 2.83
CA GLU A 20 -9.19 30.75 2.18
C GLU A 20 -8.76 31.89 1.23
N GLY A 21 -9.52 32.03 0.15
CA GLY A 21 -9.41 33.09 -0.84
C GLY A 21 -10.72 33.17 -1.61
N ILE A 22 -10.72 33.93 -2.71
CA ILE A 22 -11.95 34.20 -3.46
C ILE A 22 -12.53 32.92 -4.05
N SER A 23 -11.70 32.03 -4.60
CA SER A 23 -12.21 30.78 -5.18
C SER A 23 -12.84 29.86 -4.13
N THR A 24 -12.26 29.74 -2.94
CA THR A 24 -12.86 28.92 -1.87
C THR A 24 -14.15 29.52 -1.33
N GLN A 25 -14.26 30.85 -1.26
CA GLN A 25 -15.50 31.51 -0.84
C GLN A 25 -16.60 31.27 -1.88
N VAL A 26 -16.30 31.39 -3.17
CA VAL A 26 -17.25 31.03 -4.24
C VAL A 26 -17.76 29.59 -4.07
N ASP A 27 -16.87 28.64 -3.81
CA ASP A 27 -17.25 27.23 -3.62
C ASP A 27 -18.10 27.02 -2.36
N ALA A 28 -17.75 27.68 -1.26
CA ALA A 28 -18.50 27.60 0.00
C ALA A 28 -19.91 28.20 -0.13
N THR A 29 -20.04 29.40 -0.70
CA THR A 29 -21.32 30.07 -0.95
C THR A 29 -22.19 29.27 -1.93
N LEU A 30 -21.59 28.65 -2.95
CA LEU A 30 -22.31 27.75 -3.85
C LEU A 30 -22.82 26.49 -3.12
N GLY A 31 -22.01 25.93 -2.23
CA GLY A 31 -22.41 24.81 -1.38
C GLY A 31 -23.57 25.15 -0.44
N GLU A 32 -23.55 26.34 0.16
CA GLU A 32 -24.64 26.87 0.98
C GLU A 32 -25.93 27.05 0.16
N LEU A 33 -25.82 27.62 -1.04
CA LEU A 33 -26.94 27.79 -1.96
C LEU A 33 -27.61 26.45 -2.30
N ASN A 34 -26.80 25.45 -2.68
CA ASN A 34 -27.31 24.09 -2.97
C ASN A 34 -27.96 23.47 -1.71
N GLY A 35 -27.35 23.64 -0.55
CA GLY A 35 -27.89 23.15 0.73
C GLY A 35 -29.24 23.77 1.09
N LEU A 36 -29.43 25.06 0.81
CA LEU A 36 -30.72 25.74 0.96
C LEU A 36 -31.75 25.23 -0.05
N GLU A 37 -31.36 25.06 -1.32
CA GLU A 37 -32.22 24.54 -2.39
C GLU A 37 -32.69 23.10 -2.11
N ASP A 38 -31.84 22.25 -1.54
CA ASP A 38 -32.18 20.85 -1.22
C ASP A 38 -32.93 20.70 0.12
N ASN A 39 -32.91 21.70 0.99
CA ASN A 39 -33.59 21.63 2.28
C ASN A 39 -35.11 21.81 2.13
N LEU A 40 -35.85 20.75 2.48
CA LEU A 40 -37.32 20.68 2.41
C LEU A 40 -38.02 21.14 3.69
N LEU A 41 -37.27 21.42 4.76
CA LEU A 41 -37.81 21.75 6.09
C LEU A 41 -37.97 23.27 6.32
N ILE A 42 -37.42 24.10 5.44
CA ILE A 42 -37.49 25.57 5.53
C ILE A 42 -38.76 26.05 4.83
N ASP A 43 -39.45 27.02 5.43
CA ASP A 43 -40.61 27.67 4.83
C ASP A 43 -40.26 28.25 3.43
N PRO A 44 -41.12 28.09 2.40
CA PRO A 44 -40.80 28.53 1.04
C PRO A 44 -40.50 30.03 0.90
N ALA A 45 -41.13 30.89 1.70
CA ALA A 45 -40.90 32.33 1.65
C ALA A 45 -39.55 32.69 2.29
N GLU A 46 -39.26 32.11 3.45
CA GLU A 46 -37.96 32.26 4.13
C GLU A 46 -36.81 31.72 3.28
N LYS A 47 -37.01 30.55 2.65
CA LYS A 47 -36.04 29.92 1.75
C LYS A 47 -35.72 30.81 0.55
N SER A 48 -36.75 31.37 -0.10
CA SER A 48 -36.57 32.27 -1.25
C SER A 48 -35.79 33.53 -0.88
N GLN A 49 -36.05 34.09 0.31
CA GLN A 49 -35.31 35.25 0.82
C GLN A 49 -33.83 34.92 1.08
N ARG A 50 -33.53 33.79 1.74
CA ARG A 50 -32.15 33.37 2.00
C ARG A 50 -31.38 33.06 0.71
N ILE A 51 -32.02 32.37 -0.23
CA ILE A 51 -31.45 32.09 -1.56
C ILE A 51 -31.07 33.39 -2.27
N ALA A 52 -31.92 34.42 -2.26
CA ALA A 52 -31.63 35.70 -2.91
C ALA A 52 -30.38 36.38 -2.31
N ILE A 53 -30.23 36.37 -0.98
CA ILE A 53 -29.07 36.93 -0.28
C ILE A 53 -27.79 36.19 -0.68
N VAL A 54 -27.80 34.86 -0.62
CA VAL A 54 -26.64 34.02 -0.95
C VAL A 54 -26.28 34.13 -2.44
N GLN A 55 -27.28 34.27 -3.33
CA GLN A 55 -27.06 34.49 -4.77
C GLN A 55 -26.39 35.84 -5.06
N GLU A 56 -26.78 36.91 -4.37
CA GLU A 56 -26.14 38.23 -4.51
C GLU A 56 -24.67 38.17 -4.08
N GLU A 57 -24.38 37.55 -2.94
CA GLU A 57 -23.01 37.34 -2.46
C GLU A 57 -22.18 36.50 -3.44
N LEU A 58 -22.74 35.41 -3.97
CA LEU A 58 -22.09 34.57 -4.97
C LEU A 58 -21.78 35.34 -6.27
N GLN A 59 -22.69 36.21 -6.73
CA GLN A 59 -22.45 37.05 -7.90
C GLN A 59 -21.30 38.02 -7.65
N LYS A 60 -21.26 38.68 -6.49
CA LYS A 60 -20.18 39.58 -6.10
C LYS A 60 -18.82 38.88 -6.08
N LEU A 61 -18.74 37.71 -5.47
CA LEU A 61 -17.51 36.91 -5.40
C LEU A 61 -17.05 36.45 -6.80
N ARG A 62 -17.98 36.05 -7.69
CA ARG A 62 -17.65 35.68 -9.08
C ARG A 62 -17.12 36.84 -9.90
N LEU A 63 -17.67 38.05 -9.72
CA LEU A 63 -17.16 39.26 -10.37
C LEU A 63 -15.74 39.57 -9.90
N GLU A 64 -15.48 39.47 -8.60
CA GLU A 64 -14.13 39.65 -8.04
C GLU A 64 -13.15 38.59 -8.57
N GLN A 65 -13.58 37.33 -8.66
CA GLN A 65 -12.77 36.25 -9.25
C GLN A 65 -12.46 36.50 -10.73
N GLN A 66 -13.43 37.01 -11.51
CA GLN A 66 -13.24 37.37 -12.91
C GLN A 66 -12.25 38.53 -13.05
N ALA A 67 -12.36 39.57 -12.21
CA ALA A 67 -11.44 40.71 -12.20
C ALA A 67 -9.99 40.29 -11.87
N LEU A 68 -9.82 39.36 -10.93
CA LEU A 68 -8.50 38.77 -10.60
C LEU A 68 -7.92 37.97 -11.76
N ARG A 69 -8.75 37.29 -12.56
CA ARG A 69 -8.31 36.51 -13.73
C ARG A 69 -8.01 37.37 -14.95
N SER A 70 -8.74 38.47 -15.15
CA SER A 70 -8.53 39.38 -16.29
C SER A 70 -7.31 40.29 -16.14
N GLY A 71 -6.68 40.33 -14.96
CA GLY A 71 -5.43 41.05 -14.74
C GLY A 71 -5.61 42.57 -14.79
N ASP A 72 -6.58 43.10 -14.04
CA ASP A 72 -6.94 44.52 -13.93
C ASP A 72 -5.83 45.46 -13.35
N GLY A 73 -4.55 45.12 -13.49
CA GLY A 73 -3.43 45.95 -13.03
C GLY A 73 -3.31 46.15 -11.50
N SER A 74 -4.27 45.63 -10.71
CA SER A 74 -4.29 45.78 -9.24
C SER A 74 -3.23 44.95 -8.51
N GLY A 75 -2.55 44.03 -9.20
CA GLY A 75 -1.54 43.13 -8.62
C GLY A 75 -2.09 42.10 -7.62
N LYS A 76 -3.40 42.08 -7.37
CA LYS A 76 -4.03 41.09 -6.48
C LYS A 76 -4.17 39.75 -7.20
N THR A 77 -3.76 38.68 -6.54
CA THR A 77 -3.92 37.30 -6.99
C THR A 77 -4.78 36.53 -6.01
N ASP A 78 -5.53 35.55 -6.49
CA ASP A 78 -6.24 34.64 -5.60
C ASP A 78 -5.27 33.90 -4.67
N THR A 79 -5.52 33.99 -3.36
CA THR A 79 -4.71 33.38 -2.31
C THR A 79 -5.19 31.99 -1.90
N SER A 80 -6.28 31.50 -2.49
CA SER A 80 -6.83 30.18 -2.19
C SER A 80 -5.78 29.07 -2.36
N LEU A 81 -5.56 28.29 -1.30
CA LEU A 81 -4.73 27.09 -1.32
C LEU A 81 -5.61 25.90 -1.00
N THR A 82 -5.96 25.15 -2.04
CA THR A 82 -6.84 23.98 -1.94
C THR A 82 -6.21 22.75 -2.55
N PHE A 83 -6.52 21.59 -1.99
CA PHE A 83 -6.14 20.31 -2.55
C PHE A 83 -7.34 19.36 -2.60
N PRO A 84 -7.98 19.21 -3.78
CA PRO A 84 -9.02 18.22 -3.97
C PRO A 84 -8.40 16.84 -4.22
N PHE A 85 -8.87 15.82 -3.49
CA PHE A 85 -8.47 14.43 -3.69
C PHE A 85 -9.65 13.48 -3.52
N ILE A 86 -9.52 12.26 -4.04
CA ILE A 86 -10.52 11.20 -3.92
C ILE A 86 -9.94 10.13 -3.03
N LEU A 87 -10.69 9.75 -1.99
CA LEU A 87 -10.24 8.76 -1.04
C LEU A 87 -10.58 7.36 -1.55
N ILE A 88 -9.58 6.69 -2.13
CA ILE A 88 -9.68 5.31 -2.61
C ILE A 88 -9.37 4.31 -1.47
N PRO A 89 -9.81 3.04 -1.57
CA PRO A 89 -9.59 2.02 -0.53
C PRO A 89 -8.12 1.85 -0.11
N GLU A 90 -7.18 1.95 -1.05
CA GLU A 90 -5.73 1.83 -0.85
C GLU A 90 -5.14 2.96 0.02
N CYS A 91 -5.84 4.10 0.13
CA CYS A 91 -5.47 5.20 1.02
C CYS A 91 -6.04 5.01 2.45
N GLY A 92 -6.86 3.98 2.64
CA GLY A 92 -7.48 3.63 3.91
C GLY A 92 -6.55 2.87 4.85
N ALA A 93 -6.92 2.83 6.14
CA ALA A 93 -6.17 2.11 7.16
C ALA A 93 -6.41 0.58 7.15
N ILE A 94 -7.39 0.10 6.38
CA ILE A 94 -7.96 -1.26 6.51
C ILE A 94 -6.91 -2.34 6.22
N GLU A 95 -6.16 -2.23 5.14
CA GLU A 95 -5.13 -3.22 4.77
C GLU A 95 -4.10 -3.41 5.87
N ILE A 96 -3.63 -2.30 6.43
CA ILE A 96 -2.58 -2.29 7.44
C ILE A 96 -3.12 -2.77 8.79
N MET A 97 -4.35 -2.38 9.12
CA MET A 97 -5.08 -2.92 10.27
C MET A 97 -5.28 -4.43 10.14
N ALA A 98 -5.55 -4.95 8.95
CA ALA A 98 -5.70 -6.38 8.69
C ALA A 98 -4.37 -7.14 8.88
N ILE A 99 -3.25 -6.59 8.39
CA ILE A 99 -1.91 -7.15 8.61
C ILE A 99 -1.58 -7.16 10.11
N PHE A 100 -1.82 -6.05 10.82
CA PHE A 100 -1.59 -5.96 12.26
C PHE A 100 -2.47 -6.95 13.04
N LEU A 101 -3.75 -7.05 12.69
CA LEU A 101 -4.68 -8.02 13.26
C LEU A 101 -4.16 -9.46 13.08
N ALA A 102 -3.76 -9.83 11.86
CA ALA A 102 -3.19 -11.14 11.56
C ALA A 102 -1.93 -11.41 12.39
N ALA A 103 -1.03 -10.43 12.51
CA ALA A 103 0.18 -10.55 13.31
C ALA A 103 -0.10 -10.77 14.80
N VAL A 104 -1.08 -10.07 15.37
CA VAL A 104 -1.49 -10.22 16.78
C VAL A 104 -2.17 -11.57 17.03
N LEU A 105 -3.04 -12.00 16.12
CA LEU A 105 -3.74 -13.29 16.22
C LEU A 105 -2.79 -14.47 16.07
N ALA A 106 -1.84 -14.40 15.14
CA ALA A 106 -0.81 -15.42 14.93
C ALA A 106 0.18 -15.52 16.09
N PHE A 107 0.33 -14.47 16.90
CA PHE A 107 1.28 -14.48 18.01
C PHE A 107 0.83 -15.44 19.14
N PRO A 108 1.72 -16.35 19.61
CA PRO A 108 1.39 -17.30 20.65
C PRO A 108 1.35 -16.62 22.03
N THR A 109 0.21 -16.05 22.40
CA THR A 109 -0.02 -15.40 23.70
C THR A 109 -1.45 -15.61 24.18
N VAL A 110 -1.74 -15.26 25.43
CA VAL A 110 -3.09 -15.37 26.00
C VAL A 110 -4.06 -14.35 25.39
N TRP A 111 -5.33 -14.71 25.25
CA TRP A 111 -6.35 -13.92 24.56
C TRP A 111 -6.51 -12.49 25.12
N TRP A 112 -6.45 -12.31 26.45
CA TRP A 112 -6.52 -10.99 27.07
C TRP A 112 -5.45 -10.03 26.53
N LYS A 113 -4.21 -10.50 26.35
CA LYS A 113 -3.11 -9.69 25.82
C LYS A 113 -3.33 -9.35 24.34
N ARG A 114 -3.93 -10.26 23.57
CA ARG A 114 -4.37 -9.98 22.19
C ARG A 114 -5.42 -8.88 22.16
N TYR A 115 -6.43 -8.95 23.02
CA TYR A 115 -7.49 -7.93 23.08
C TYR A 115 -6.94 -6.55 23.38
N ILE A 116 -6.02 -6.39 24.32
CA ILE A 116 -5.36 -5.08 24.56
C ILE A 116 -4.62 -4.62 23.30
N GLY A 117 -3.88 -5.52 22.66
CA GLY A 117 -3.13 -5.22 21.44
C GLY A 117 -4.02 -4.72 20.33
N LEU A 118 -5.18 -5.35 20.12
CA LEU A 118 -6.15 -4.94 19.12
C LEU A 118 -6.89 -3.65 19.51
N ALA A 119 -7.36 -3.56 20.76
CA ALA A 119 -8.10 -2.39 21.24
C ALA A 119 -7.26 -1.12 21.25
N ALA A 120 -5.95 -1.21 21.50
CA ALA A 120 -5.04 -0.08 21.42
C ALA A 120 -4.48 0.11 20.00
N GLY A 121 -4.03 -0.97 19.35
CA GLY A 121 -3.33 -0.90 18.07
C GLY A 121 -4.22 -0.44 16.92
N LEU A 122 -5.47 -0.90 16.84
CA LEU A 122 -6.37 -0.54 15.74
C LEU A 122 -6.71 0.96 15.71
N PRO A 123 -7.11 1.61 16.82
CA PRO A 123 -7.28 3.07 16.85
C PRO A 123 -6.00 3.84 16.53
N ILE A 124 -4.85 3.36 17.01
CA ILE A 124 -3.55 3.98 16.72
C ILE A 124 -3.25 3.96 15.21
N MET A 125 -3.45 2.81 14.54
CA MET A 125 -3.24 2.70 13.08
C MET A 125 -4.18 3.61 12.30
N TYR A 126 -5.45 3.67 12.72
CA TYR A 126 -6.43 4.58 12.10
C TYR A 126 -6.04 6.05 12.30
N GLY A 127 -5.63 6.44 13.51
CA GLY A 127 -5.19 7.80 13.82
C GLY A 127 -3.98 8.23 13.00
N VAL A 128 -3.00 7.35 12.81
CA VAL A 128 -1.86 7.62 11.92
C VAL A 128 -2.31 7.77 10.46
N ASN A 129 -3.38 7.09 10.04
CA ASN A 129 -3.92 7.27 8.69
C ASN A 129 -4.56 8.62 8.49
N VAL A 130 -5.35 9.06 9.46
CA VAL A 130 -5.88 10.42 9.45
C VAL A 130 -4.74 11.43 9.42
N PHE A 131 -3.70 11.24 10.24
CA PHE A 131 -2.53 12.11 10.26
C PHE A 131 -1.79 12.13 8.92
N ARG A 132 -1.54 10.97 8.31
CA ARG A 132 -0.95 10.82 6.97
C ARG A 132 -1.74 11.60 5.94
N LEU A 133 -3.06 11.41 5.89
CA LEU A 133 -3.93 12.08 4.92
C LEU A 133 -3.89 13.60 5.10
N THR A 134 -3.89 14.10 6.34
CA THR A 134 -3.74 15.53 6.63
C THR A 134 -2.40 16.08 6.15
N VAL A 135 -1.28 15.41 6.43
CA VAL A 135 0.04 15.84 5.97
C VAL A 135 0.14 15.81 4.44
N LEU A 136 -0.43 14.78 3.80
CA LEU A 136 -0.48 14.71 2.34
C LEU A 136 -1.33 15.82 1.73
N ALA A 137 -2.46 16.16 2.35
CA ALA A 137 -3.29 17.26 1.91
C ALA A 137 -2.59 18.62 2.07
N LEU A 138 -1.81 18.80 3.14
CA LEU A 138 -0.94 19.97 3.33
C LEU A 138 0.14 20.06 2.24
N ILE A 139 0.85 18.97 1.97
CA ILE A 139 1.87 18.92 0.91
C ILE A 139 1.22 19.20 -0.45
N GLY A 140 0.08 18.58 -0.75
CA GLY A 140 -0.64 18.77 -2.00
C GLY A 140 -1.15 20.20 -2.20
N ALA A 141 -1.55 20.89 -1.13
CA ALA A 141 -1.97 22.29 -1.19
C ALA A 141 -0.80 23.25 -1.45
N LEU A 142 0.41 22.91 -1.00
CA LEU A 142 1.62 23.71 -1.17
C LEU A 142 2.38 23.39 -2.47
N ASP A 143 2.35 22.13 -2.92
CA ASP A 143 3.07 21.65 -4.10
C ASP A 143 2.19 21.68 -5.36
N LYS A 144 2.21 22.82 -6.05
CA LYS A 144 1.50 22.99 -7.33
C LYS A 144 2.02 22.06 -8.44
N SER A 145 3.27 21.60 -8.35
CA SER A 145 3.88 20.73 -9.36
C SER A 145 3.48 19.26 -9.22
N ARG A 146 2.91 18.87 -8.06
CA ARG A 146 2.58 17.51 -7.63
C ARG A 146 3.76 16.55 -7.51
N VAL A 147 4.99 16.97 -7.78
CA VAL A 147 6.19 16.12 -7.72
C VAL A 147 6.43 15.63 -6.29
N TRP A 148 6.39 16.52 -5.31
CA TRP A 148 6.59 16.21 -3.91
C TRP A 148 5.41 15.48 -3.30
N PHE A 149 4.19 15.84 -3.72
CA PHE A 149 2.99 15.13 -3.31
C PHE A 149 3.06 13.65 -3.74
N ASN A 150 3.34 13.38 -5.02
CA ASN A 150 3.42 12.01 -5.54
C ASN A 150 4.52 11.21 -4.84
N PHE A 151 5.71 11.81 -4.69
CA PHE A 151 6.83 11.17 -4.00
C PHE A 151 6.49 10.84 -2.54
N ALA A 152 5.87 11.79 -1.81
CA ALA A 152 5.50 11.58 -0.42
C ALA A 152 4.38 10.53 -0.26
N HIS A 153 3.34 10.62 -1.10
CA HIS A 153 2.16 9.76 -1.07
C HIS A 153 2.51 8.31 -1.36
N GLU A 154 3.32 8.07 -2.40
CA GLU A 154 3.62 6.73 -2.88
C GLU A 154 4.79 6.07 -2.16
N TYR A 155 5.82 6.82 -1.71
CA TYR A 155 7.05 6.21 -1.20
C TYR A 155 7.35 6.55 0.26
N VAL A 156 7.36 7.84 0.61
CA VAL A 156 7.76 8.27 1.97
C VAL A 156 6.79 7.73 3.01
N TRP A 157 5.49 7.91 2.79
CA TRP A 157 4.49 7.42 3.73
C TRP A 157 4.41 5.91 3.78
N GLN A 158 4.64 5.21 2.67
CA GLN A 158 4.72 3.75 2.65
C GLN A 158 5.86 3.24 3.56
N ALA A 159 7.06 3.83 3.45
CA ALA A 159 8.19 3.50 4.29
C ALA A 159 7.92 3.80 5.78
N ILE A 160 7.39 5.00 6.08
CA ILE A 160 7.02 5.41 7.45
C ILE A 160 6.01 4.43 8.05
N TYR A 161 5.03 4.00 7.28
CA TYR A 161 4.00 3.07 7.74
C TYR A 161 4.54 1.70 8.12
N ILE A 162 5.42 1.13 7.29
CA ILE A 162 6.07 -0.15 7.58
C ILE A 162 6.83 -0.04 8.92
N ILE A 163 7.59 1.05 9.09
CA ILE A 163 8.33 1.32 10.33
C ILE A 163 7.38 1.39 11.52
N PHE A 164 6.30 2.16 11.37
CA PHE A 164 5.33 2.40 12.42
C PHE A 164 4.62 1.12 12.86
N VAL A 165 4.16 0.30 11.91
CA VAL A 165 3.46 -0.96 12.20
C VAL A 165 4.35 -1.92 12.96
N VAL A 166 5.60 -2.08 12.50
CA VAL A 166 6.60 -2.92 13.18
C VAL A 166 6.87 -2.38 14.58
N ALA A 167 7.03 -1.06 14.75
CA ALA A 167 7.28 -0.45 16.04
C ALA A 167 6.12 -0.68 17.02
N VAL A 168 4.88 -0.41 16.61
CA VAL A 168 3.69 -0.63 17.47
C VAL A 168 3.55 -2.11 17.85
N TRP A 169 3.77 -3.02 16.90
CA TRP A 169 3.73 -4.45 17.17
C TRP A 169 4.82 -4.89 18.16
N LEU A 170 6.06 -4.41 18.00
CA LEU A 170 7.14 -4.67 18.95
C LEU A 170 6.85 -4.11 20.34
N LEU A 171 6.33 -2.88 20.42
CA LEU A 171 5.93 -2.28 21.69
C LEU A 171 4.86 -3.13 22.38
N TRP A 172 3.88 -3.63 21.63
CA TRP A 172 2.88 -4.54 22.19
C TRP A 172 3.52 -5.84 22.69
N VAL A 173 4.41 -6.47 21.92
CA VAL A 173 5.10 -7.70 22.36
C VAL A 173 5.91 -7.43 23.64
N GLU A 174 6.72 -6.38 23.66
CA GLU A 174 7.65 -6.14 24.76
C GLU A 174 6.93 -5.68 26.04
N TYR A 175 6.00 -4.73 25.93
CA TYR A 175 5.37 -4.13 27.11
C TYR A 175 4.12 -4.88 27.59
N ILE A 176 3.39 -5.56 26.70
CA ILE A 176 2.14 -6.27 27.05
C ILE A 176 2.37 -7.77 27.11
N VAL A 177 3.07 -8.35 26.13
CA VAL A 177 3.30 -9.81 26.10
C VAL A 177 4.37 -10.24 27.11
N ASN A 178 5.52 -9.56 27.15
CA ASN A 178 6.64 -9.96 28.00
C ASN A 178 6.58 -9.42 29.45
N ARG A 179 5.51 -8.69 29.82
CA ARG A 179 5.36 -7.97 31.11
C ARG A 179 5.59 -8.80 32.40
N ASN A 180 5.51 -10.13 32.35
CA ASN A 180 5.62 -11.01 33.52
C ASN A 180 6.93 -11.82 33.59
N HIS A 181 7.83 -11.66 32.63
CA HIS A 181 9.12 -12.32 32.63
C HIS A 181 10.22 -11.28 32.87
N ILE A 182 10.60 -11.08 34.14
CA ILE A 182 11.95 -10.62 34.49
C ILE A 182 12.90 -11.76 34.07
N VAL A 183 13.09 -11.94 32.77
CA VAL A 183 14.01 -12.94 32.21
C VAL A 183 15.33 -12.24 32.00
N THR A 184 16.36 -12.88 32.55
CA THR A 184 17.78 -12.61 32.35
C THR A 184 18.07 -12.00 30.97
N ARG A 185 18.66 -10.80 31.02
CA ARG A 185 19.03 -9.86 29.94
C ARG A 185 19.76 -10.43 28.71
N LYS A 186 20.03 -11.74 28.66
CA LYS A 186 20.85 -12.39 27.64
C LYS A 186 20.06 -12.98 26.45
N GLN A 187 18.73 -13.04 26.50
CA GLN A 187 17.90 -13.70 25.47
C GLN A 187 16.70 -12.86 24.93
N SER A 188 16.63 -11.54 25.20
CA SER A 188 15.54 -10.66 24.74
C SER A 188 15.79 -9.96 23.39
N TRP A 189 17.01 -10.01 22.84
CA TRP A 189 17.36 -9.28 21.62
C TRP A 189 16.97 -9.99 20.30
N GLY A 190 16.41 -11.19 20.36
CA GLY A 190 16.12 -11.98 19.15
C GLY A 190 15.16 -11.29 18.20
N LEU A 191 13.94 -10.99 18.68
CA LEU A 191 12.88 -10.39 17.87
C LEU A 191 13.09 -8.87 17.66
N PRO A 192 13.33 -8.04 18.69
CA PRO A 192 13.60 -6.62 18.49
C PRO A 192 14.85 -6.39 17.62
N GLY A 193 15.89 -7.20 17.80
CA GLY A 193 17.10 -7.13 16.97
C GLY A 193 16.87 -7.56 15.52
N PHE A 194 16.03 -8.58 15.28
CA PHE A 194 15.61 -8.93 13.92
C PHE A 194 14.85 -7.77 13.27
N CYS A 195 13.85 -7.21 13.94
CA CYS A 195 13.04 -6.13 13.38
C CYS A 195 13.86 -4.86 13.12
N LEU A 196 14.78 -4.48 14.02
CA LEU A 196 15.66 -3.34 13.79
C LEU A 196 16.59 -3.57 12.59
N LYS A 197 17.20 -4.77 12.49
CA LYS A 197 18.01 -5.13 11.32
C LYS A 197 17.20 -5.07 10.02
N PHE A 198 16.00 -5.66 10.04
CA PHE A 198 15.09 -5.63 8.91
C PHE A 198 14.75 -4.19 8.51
N LEU A 199 14.43 -3.33 9.48
CA LEU A 199 14.11 -1.92 9.26
C LEU A 199 15.23 -1.15 8.58
N VAL A 200 16.46 -1.28 9.09
CA VAL A 200 17.62 -0.62 8.52
C VAL A 200 17.91 -1.17 7.12
N CYS A 201 17.86 -2.50 6.96
CA CYS A 201 18.11 -3.15 5.68
C CYS A 201 17.08 -2.72 4.63
N VAL A 202 15.79 -2.71 4.96
CA VAL A 202 14.75 -2.39 3.98
C VAL A 202 14.87 -0.94 3.53
N VAL A 203 15.10 0.03 4.43
CA VAL A 203 15.26 1.44 4.04
C VAL A 203 16.45 1.63 3.09
N VAL A 204 17.60 1.04 3.42
CA VAL A 204 18.80 1.15 2.57
C VAL A 204 18.58 0.46 1.23
N LEU A 205 18.02 -0.75 1.24
CA LEU A 205 17.77 -1.52 0.02
C LEU A 205 16.71 -0.89 -0.87
N GLU A 206 15.69 -0.25 -0.33
CA GLU A 206 14.68 0.48 -1.10
C GLU A 206 15.34 1.63 -1.89
N ILE A 207 16.18 2.44 -1.24
CA ILE A 207 16.89 3.53 -1.93
C ILE A 207 17.80 2.98 -3.03
N LEU A 208 18.58 1.94 -2.73
CA LEU A 208 19.45 1.29 -3.72
C LEU A 208 18.65 0.67 -4.87
N TRP A 209 17.48 0.11 -4.56
CA TRP A 209 16.59 -0.51 -5.52
C TRP A 209 15.98 0.52 -6.47
N LEU A 210 15.52 1.66 -5.95
CA LEU A 210 15.01 2.76 -6.76
C LEU A 210 16.08 3.27 -7.75
N LEU A 211 17.35 3.32 -7.33
CA LEU A 211 18.46 3.62 -8.24
C LEU A 211 18.70 2.52 -9.29
N ALA A 212 18.50 1.25 -8.91
CA ALA A 212 18.67 0.10 -9.81
C ALA A 212 17.44 -0.16 -10.72
N LEU A 213 16.29 0.43 -10.41
CA LEU A 213 15.00 0.14 -11.03
C LEU A 213 15.00 0.27 -12.57
N PRO A 214 15.64 1.29 -13.19
CA PRO A 214 15.70 1.38 -14.65
C PRO A 214 16.42 0.18 -15.29
N TYR A 215 17.49 -0.30 -14.66
CA TYR A 215 18.25 -1.48 -15.13
C TYR A 215 17.45 -2.76 -14.96
N TYR A 216 16.75 -2.90 -13.84
CA TYR A 216 15.82 -4.00 -13.63
C TYR A 216 14.68 -3.98 -14.67
N GLY A 217 14.20 -2.78 -15.03
CA GLY A 217 13.25 -2.58 -16.10
C GLY A 217 13.73 -3.12 -17.45
N GLN A 218 15.02 -2.94 -17.78
CA GLN A 218 15.59 -3.52 -19.01
C GLN A 218 15.51 -5.04 -19.01
N VAL A 219 15.77 -5.69 -17.86
CA VAL A 219 15.62 -7.14 -17.74
C VAL A 219 14.17 -7.56 -17.97
N LEU A 220 13.21 -6.89 -17.33
CA LEU A 220 11.78 -7.18 -17.50
C LEU A 220 11.29 -6.94 -18.92
N LEU A 221 11.81 -5.90 -19.60
CA LEU A 221 11.52 -5.62 -21.00
C LEU A 221 11.91 -6.81 -21.89
N GLN A 222 13.07 -7.42 -21.66
CA GLN A 222 13.47 -8.60 -22.44
C GLN A 222 12.64 -9.83 -22.05
N LEU A 223 12.50 -10.11 -20.75
CA LEU A 223 11.80 -11.30 -20.26
C LEU A 223 10.32 -11.34 -20.63
N ALA A 224 9.63 -10.20 -20.62
CA ALA A 224 8.22 -10.11 -21.00
C ALA A 224 8.04 -9.95 -22.52
N GLY A 225 8.96 -9.25 -23.20
CA GLY A 225 8.86 -8.98 -24.64
C GLY A 225 8.96 -10.25 -25.49
N VAL A 226 9.83 -11.20 -25.10
CA VAL A 226 10.01 -12.48 -25.81
C VAL A 226 8.70 -13.28 -25.90
N PRO A 227 8.01 -13.64 -24.81
CA PRO A 227 6.75 -14.37 -24.89
C PRO A 227 5.64 -13.56 -25.56
N LEU A 228 5.56 -12.24 -25.32
CA LEU A 228 4.57 -11.40 -26.01
C LEU A 228 4.71 -11.48 -27.53
N ARG A 229 5.93 -11.37 -28.04
CA ARG A 229 6.21 -11.40 -29.47
C ARG A 229 6.05 -12.80 -30.06
N TYR A 230 6.68 -13.81 -29.47
CA TYR A 230 6.82 -15.13 -30.09
C TYR A 230 5.75 -16.14 -29.68
N VAL A 231 5.17 -16.03 -28.48
CA VAL A 231 4.13 -16.96 -28.00
C VAL A 231 2.74 -16.41 -28.28
N PHE A 232 2.54 -15.11 -28.01
CA PHE A 232 1.23 -14.46 -28.15
C PHE A 232 1.03 -13.68 -29.45
N GLY A 233 2.06 -13.60 -30.30
CA GLY A 233 1.97 -12.93 -31.61
C GLY A 233 1.73 -11.43 -31.53
N VAL A 234 2.10 -10.78 -30.41
CA VAL A 234 1.94 -9.34 -30.24
C VAL A 234 3.00 -8.59 -31.07
N SER A 235 2.53 -7.67 -31.91
CA SER A 235 3.32 -6.82 -32.82
C SER A 235 4.08 -5.71 -32.07
N ILE A 236 5.08 -6.12 -31.29
CA ILE A 236 5.98 -5.19 -30.59
C ILE A 236 6.96 -4.60 -31.61
N GLU A 237 6.85 -3.29 -31.86
CA GLU A 237 7.73 -2.52 -32.75
C GLU A 237 8.98 -2.04 -32.01
N ALA A 238 8.80 -1.54 -30.79
CA ALA A 238 9.87 -1.03 -29.94
C ALA A 238 9.55 -1.26 -28.45
N GLY A 239 10.61 -1.32 -27.65
CA GLY A 239 10.52 -1.37 -26.19
C GLY A 239 11.56 -0.44 -25.58
N ARG A 240 11.17 0.34 -24.56
CA ARG A 240 12.07 1.27 -23.88
C ARG A 240 11.69 1.44 -22.41
N ILE A 241 12.66 1.89 -21.62
CA ILE A 241 12.48 2.28 -20.22
C ILE A 241 12.61 3.80 -20.12
N GLU A 242 11.60 4.43 -19.54
CA GLU A 242 11.59 5.87 -19.28
C GLU A 242 11.74 6.08 -17.77
N ALA A 243 12.97 6.37 -17.33
CA ALA A 243 13.25 6.76 -15.95
C ALA A 243 12.89 8.23 -15.75
N GLN A 244 12.03 8.51 -14.78
CA GLN A 244 11.52 9.85 -14.47
C GLN A 244 11.37 10.02 -12.95
N GLU A 245 11.15 11.26 -12.53
CA GLU A 245 10.93 11.66 -11.13
C GLU A 245 12.13 11.45 -10.20
N ILE A 246 11.92 11.75 -8.92
CA ILE A 246 12.93 11.64 -7.85
C ILE A 246 13.28 10.17 -7.66
N LEU A 247 14.58 9.83 -7.63
CA LEU A 247 15.07 8.46 -7.44
C LEU A 247 14.51 7.43 -8.45
N ASN A 248 14.10 7.86 -9.65
CA ASN A 248 13.48 7.00 -10.65
C ASN A 248 12.12 6.38 -10.22
N THR A 249 11.40 6.99 -9.28
CA THR A 249 10.06 6.52 -8.86
C THR A 249 9.06 6.48 -10.01
N GLY A 250 9.23 7.37 -10.99
CA GLY A 250 8.41 7.44 -12.19
C GLY A 250 8.83 6.47 -13.29
N THR A 251 9.69 5.48 -13.01
CA THR A 251 10.18 4.55 -14.05
C THR A 251 9.03 3.81 -14.71
N LYS A 252 8.90 4.00 -16.03
CA LYS A 252 7.91 3.30 -16.86
C LYS A 252 8.58 2.34 -17.82
N LEU A 253 7.93 1.20 -18.00
CA LEU A 253 8.20 0.28 -19.10
C LEU A 253 7.22 0.60 -20.22
N VAL A 254 7.73 0.83 -21.44
CA VAL A 254 6.93 1.21 -22.60
C VAL A 254 7.18 0.22 -23.74
N TYR A 255 6.10 -0.31 -24.31
CA TYR A 255 6.12 -0.99 -25.60
C TYR A 255 5.29 -0.22 -26.62
N THR A 256 5.84 -0.06 -27.81
CA THR A 256 5.07 0.39 -28.98
C THR A 256 4.45 -0.85 -29.63
N ILE A 257 3.13 -0.97 -29.55
CA ILE A 257 2.35 -2.12 -30.05
C ILE A 257 1.31 -1.58 -31.02
N ASN A 258 1.34 -2.04 -32.29
CA ASN A 258 0.49 -1.50 -33.36
C ASN A 258 0.57 0.03 -33.45
N SER A 259 1.79 0.58 -33.41
CA SER A 259 2.09 2.01 -33.41
C SER A 259 1.48 2.82 -32.25
N ILE A 260 0.97 2.15 -31.21
CA ILE A 260 0.45 2.77 -29.98
C ILE A 260 1.37 2.45 -28.82
N ASP A 261 1.83 3.47 -28.11
CA ASP A 261 2.60 3.29 -26.89
C ASP A 261 1.72 2.80 -25.74
N ARG A 262 2.04 1.61 -25.24
CA ARG A 262 1.48 1.04 -24.02
C ARG A 262 2.54 1.10 -22.93
N SER A 263 2.23 1.74 -21.82
CA SER A 263 3.18 1.90 -20.71
C SER A 263 2.60 1.45 -19.37
N MET A 264 3.49 1.08 -18.45
CA MET A 264 3.15 0.76 -17.07
C MET A 264 4.25 1.21 -16.10
N SER A 265 3.85 1.51 -14.85
CA SER A 265 4.79 1.85 -13.77
C SER A 265 5.50 0.60 -13.26
N LEU A 266 6.83 0.63 -13.27
CA LEU A 266 7.65 -0.46 -12.73
C LEU A 266 7.86 -0.37 -11.23
N ALA A 267 7.90 0.84 -10.67
CA ALA A 267 8.20 1.06 -9.26
C ALA A 267 7.18 0.35 -8.37
N LYS A 268 5.88 0.45 -8.69
CA LYS A 268 4.80 -0.21 -7.96
C LYS A 268 4.83 -1.73 -8.10
N LEU A 269 5.08 -2.22 -9.33
CA LEU A 269 5.12 -3.65 -9.61
C LEU A 269 6.26 -4.34 -8.85
N ALA A 270 7.43 -3.71 -8.84
CA ALA A 270 8.66 -4.33 -8.34
C ALA A 270 9.08 -3.84 -6.93
N ALA A 271 8.21 -3.14 -6.21
CA ALA A 271 8.44 -2.66 -4.85
C ALA A 271 8.61 -3.78 -3.81
N ASN A 272 8.35 -5.03 -4.19
CA ASN A 272 8.36 -6.19 -3.31
C ASN A 272 9.75 -6.88 -3.21
N ILE A 273 10.70 -6.53 -4.09
CA ILE A 273 12.07 -7.09 -4.07
C ILE A 273 12.85 -6.63 -2.84
N PRO A 274 12.94 -5.32 -2.51
CA PRO A 274 13.69 -4.87 -1.33
C PRO A 274 13.23 -5.48 -0.01
N PRO A 275 11.92 -5.55 0.32
CA PRO A 275 11.49 -6.16 1.58
C PRO A 275 11.81 -7.66 1.61
N TYR A 276 11.73 -8.38 0.48
CA TYR A 276 12.16 -9.78 0.42
C TYR A 276 13.65 -9.93 0.78
N VAL A 277 14.51 -9.16 0.11
CA VAL A 277 15.96 -9.20 0.35
C VAL A 277 16.26 -8.81 1.80
N ALA A 278 15.63 -7.77 2.31
CA ALA A 278 15.79 -7.31 3.69
C ALA A 278 15.40 -8.39 4.71
N LEU A 279 14.28 -9.09 4.52
CA LEU A 279 13.86 -10.19 5.40
C LEU A 279 14.91 -11.30 5.45
N VAL A 280 15.41 -11.73 4.29
CA VAL A 280 16.41 -12.80 4.19
C VAL A 280 17.75 -12.39 4.82
N LEU A 281 18.18 -11.14 4.63
CA LEU A 281 19.41 -10.61 5.23
C LEU A 281 19.29 -10.43 6.75
N ALA A 282 18.12 -9.97 7.24
CA ALA A 282 17.86 -9.80 8.66
C ALA A 282 17.74 -11.14 9.41
N THR A 283 17.40 -12.22 8.69
CA THR A 283 17.21 -13.55 9.28
C THR A 283 18.52 -14.08 9.87
N SER A 284 18.48 -14.33 11.18
CA SER A 284 19.62 -14.87 11.94
C SER A 284 19.64 -16.40 11.92
N GLY A 285 20.83 -16.99 11.98
CA GLY A 285 21.02 -18.45 12.00
C GLY A 285 21.04 -19.14 10.63
N LEU A 286 21.06 -18.38 9.53
CA LEU A 286 21.28 -18.93 8.18
C LEU A 286 22.76 -18.93 7.82
N LEU A 287 23.27 -20.07 7.34
CA LEU A 287 24.59 -20.16 6.71
C LEU A 287 24.64 -19.31 5.44
N TRP A 288 25.79 -18.71 5.14
CA TRP A 288 25.94 -17.78 4.00
C TRP A 288 25.55 -18.42 2.65
N LYS A 289 25.98 -19.66 2.38
CA LYS A 289 25.63 -20.39 1.14
C LYS A 289 24.12 -20.56 1.00
N ARG A 290 23.44 -20.95 2.09
CA ARG A 290 21.98 -21.09 2.11
C ARG A 290 21.32 -19.73 1.89
N ARG A 291 21.77 -18.68 2.58
CA ARG A 291 21.26 -17.31 2.41
C ARG A 291 21.35 -16.83 0.97
N LEU A 292 22.50 -17.03 0.30
CA LEU A 292 22.68 -16.69 -1.10
C LEU A 292 21.72 -17.45 -2.00
N GLY A 293 21.57 -18.77 -1.78
CA GLY A 293 20.60 -19.58 -2.52
C GLY A 293 19.18 -19.06 -2.38
N ILE A 294 18.75 -18.76 -1.15
CA ILE A 294 17.42 -18.19 -0.87
C ILE A 294 17.22 -16.88 -1.65
N LEU A 295 18.17 -15.95 -1.55
CA LEU A 295 18.11 -14.68 -2.28
C LEU A 295 17.97 -14.88 -3.78
N VAL A 296 18.79 -15.75 -4.38
CA VAL A 296 18.76 -16.02 -5.82
C VAL A 296 17.42 -16.61 -6.24
N TYR A 297 16.94 -17.66 -5.58
CA TYR A 297 15.69 -18.32 -5.95
C TYR A 297 14.48 -17.40 -5.75
N GLY A 298 14.39 -16.71 -4.61
CA GLY A 298 13.25 -15.82 -4.38
C GLY A 298 13.23 -14.61 -5.30
N CYS A 299 14.38 -13.96 -5.55
CA CYS A 299 14.44 -12.86 -6.52
C CYS A 299 14.11 -13.34 -7.94
N ALA A 300 14.57 -14.54 -8.34
CA ALA A 300 14.22 -15.11 -9.64
C ALA A 300 12.73 -15.39 -9.76
N ILE A 301 12.09 -15.95 -8.72
CA ILE A 301 10.64 -16.20 -8.69
C ILE A 301 9.87 -14.88 -8.77
N LEU A 302 10.22 -13.88 -7.96
CA LEU A 302 9.59 -12.56 -7.99
C LEU A 302 9.72 -11.91 -9.37
N CYS A 303 10.92 -11.97 -9.97
CA CYS A 303 11.16 -11.47 -11.32
C CYS A 303 10.32 -12.21 -12.38
N GLY A 304 10.20 -13.53 -12.27
CA GLY A 304 9.34 -14.34 -13.14
C GLY A 304 7.87 -13.93 -13.02
N PHE A 305 7.37 -13.70 -11.81
CA PHE A 305 6.00 -13.21 -11.60
C PHE A 305 5.81 -11.79 -12.16
N HIS A 306 6.77 -10.87 -11.99
CA HIS A 306 6.67 -9.53 -12.59
C HIS A 306 6.61 -9.62 -14.13
N ALA A 307 7.47 -10.42 -14.75
CA ALA A 307 7.44 -10.64 -16.20
C ALA A 307 6.11 -11.25 -16.65
N LEU A 308 5.62 -12.29 -15.94
CA LEU A 308 4.32 -12.90 -16.21
C LEU A 308 3.17 -11.89 -16.11
N PHE A 309 3.19 -11.04 -15.08
CA PHE A 309 2.18 -9.99 -14.90
C PHE A 309 2.20 -8.99 -16.06
N ILE A 310 3.38 -8.54 -16.50
CA ILE A 310 3.53 -7.67 -17.67
C ILE A 310 2.91 -8.32 -18.92
N VAL A 311 3.21 -9.60 -19.16
CA VAL A 311 2.66 -10.36 -20.27
C VAL A 311 1.14 -10.43 -20.21
N ILE A 312 0.57 -10.77 -19.05
CA ILE A 312 -0.87 -10.87 -18.85
C ILE A 312 -1.54 -9.51 -19.07
N VAL A 313 -1.05 -8.45 -18.44
CA VAL A 313 -1.64 -7.12 -18.53
C VAL A 313 -1.63 -6.60 -19.97
N LEU A 314 -0.50 -6.72 -20.68
CA LEU A 314 -0.40 -6.23 -22.05
C LEU A 314 -1.18 -7.11 -23.05
N ARG A 315 -1.28 -8.41 -22.80
CA ARG A 315 -2.03 -9.32 -23.69
C ARG A 315 -3.54 -9.22 -23.49
N PHE A 316 -3.99 -9.04 -22.26
CA PHE A 316 -5.41 -9.10 -21.88
C PHE A 316 -5.95 -7.75 -21.40
N GLN A 317 -5.31 -6.64 -21.80
CA GLN A 317 -5.65 -5.29 -21.34
C GLN A 317 -7.14 -4.97 -21.49
N GLU A 318 -7.72 -5.22 -22.68
CA GLU A 318 -9.14 -4.94 -22.96
C GLU A 318 -10.08 -5.72 -22.02
N ALA A 319 -9.75 -6.97 -21.70
CA ALA A 319 -10.55 -7.78 -20.78
C ALA A 319 -10.42 -7.30 -19.32
N LEU A 320 -9.21 -6.88 -18.91
CA LEU A 320 -8.93 -6.41 -17.56
C LEU A 320 -9.54 -5.03 -17.27
N LEU A 321 -9.78 -4.20 -18.29
CA LEU A 321 -10.48 -2.92 -18.13
C LEU A 321 -11.94 -3.08 -17.67
N HIS A 322 -12.55 -4.23 -17.96
CA HIS A 322 -13.94 -4.52 -17.56
C HIS A 322 -14.06 -5.22 -16.20
N VAL A 323 -12.95 -5.66 -15.61
CA VAL A 323 -12.92 -6.41 -14.34
C VAL A 323 -11.84 -5.82 -13.43
N SER A 324 -12.23 -4.82 -12.62
CA SER A 324 -11.30 -4.08 -11.77
C SER A 324 -10.77 -4.91 -10.59
N GLU A 325 -11.44 -6.01 -10.24
CA GLU A 325 -11.07 -6.88 -9.12
C GLU A 325 -9.78 -7.67 -9.38
N ILE A 326 -9.50 -8.03 -10.64
CA ILE A 326 -8.33 -8.85 -10.98
C ILE A 326 -7.02 -8.09 -10.73
N PRO A 327 -6.81 -6.87 -11.24
CA PRO A 327 -5.61 -6.08 -10.93
C PRO A 327 -5.40 -5.88 -9.42
N THR A 328 -6.46 -5.57 -8.67
CA THR A 328 -6.39 -5.37 -7.21
C THR A 328 -5.94 -6.64 -6.49
N ALA A 329 -6.56 -7.79 -6.79
CA ALA A 329 -6.18 -9.07 -6.19
C ALA A 329 -4.71 -9.42 -6.47
N VAL A 330 -4.23 -9.13 -7.68
CA VAL A 330 -2.84 -9.37 -8.06
C VAL A 330 -1.88 -8.47 -7.30
N ILE A 331 -2.21 -7.18 -7.09
CA ILE A 331 -1.41 -6.27 -6.25
C ILE A 331 -1.27 -6.83 -4.83
N VAL A 332 -2.37 -7.26 -4.21
CA VAL A 332 -2.37 -7.86 -2.87
C VAL A 332 -1.52 -9.14 -2.82
N PHE A 333 -1.59 -9.96 -3.86
CA PHE A 333 -0.73 -11.14 -3.98
C PHE A 333 0.75 -10.76 -4.03
N PHE A 334 1.13 -9.77 -4.86
CA PHE A 334 2.52 -9.30 -4.95
C PHE A 334 3.03 -8.65 -3.66
N LEU A 335 2.15 -8.01 -2.90
CA LEU A 335 2.49 -7.43 -1.60
C LEU A 335 2.85 -8.51 -0.57
N THR A 336 2.15 -9.64 -0.59
CA THR A 336 2.33 -10.73 0.39
C THR A 336 3.37 -11.76 -0.01
N LEU A 337 3.66 -11.89 -1.31
CA LEU A 337 4.59 -12.88 -1.86
C LEU A 337 6.01 -12.86 -1.26
N PRO A 338 6.66 -11.71 -1.00
CA PRO A 338 7.95 -11.65 -0.29
C PRO A 338 7.95 -12.40 1.03
N PHE A 339 6.90 -12.21 1.84
CA PHE A 339 6.80 -12.81 3.16
C PHE A 339 6.60 -14.32 3.06
N MET A 340 5.76 -14.77 2.11
CA MET A 340 5.56 -16.19 1.86
C MET A 340 6.85 -16.88 1.40
N LEU A 341 7.55 -16.32 0.40
CA LEU A 341 8.81 -16.87 -0.10
C LEU A 341 9.88 -16.88 1.00
N TRP A 342 9.96 -15.82 1.80
CA TRP A 342 10.89 -15.74 2.92
C TRP A 342 10.59 -16.84 3.96
N ILE A 343 9.34 -16.99 4.39
CA ILE A 343 8.94 -18.02 5.36
C ILE A 343 9.28 -19.41 4.83
N VAL A 344 8.85 -19.71 3.60
CA VAL A 344 9.09 -20.99 2.95
C VAL A 344 10.58 -21.29 2.91
N PHE A 345 11.41 -20.42 2.33
CA PHE A 345 12.82 -20.75 2.13
C PHE A 345 13.69 -20.65 3.39
N ALA A 346 13.45 -19.67 4.25
CA ALA A 346 14.24 -19.48 5.46
C ALA A 346 13.91 -20.51 6.55
N TYR A 347 12.67 -21.01 6.60
CA TYR A 347 12.20 -21.87 7.68
C TYR A 347 11.74 -23.28 7.24
N TRP A 348 11.85 -23.62 5.94
CA TRP A 348 11.45 -24.93 5.38
C TRP A 348 11.81 -26.13 6.28
N ASP A 349 13.09 -26.25 6.62
CA ASP A 349 13.61 -27.38 7.39
C ASP A 349 12.95 -27.51 8.78
N ARG A 350 12.65 -26.38 9.44
CA ARG A 350 11.99 -26.37 10.75
C ARG A 350 10.50 -26.71 10.66
N ILE A 351 9.86 -26.33 9.56
CA ILE A 351 8.46 -26.66 9.30
C ILE A 351 8.32 -28.16 9.06
N LEU A 352 9.20 -28.74 8.22
CA LEU A 352 9.19 -30.16 7.93
C LEU A 352 9.59 -31.04 9.12
N SER A 353 10.57 -30.60 9.94
CA SER A 353 10.99 -31.37 11.11
C SER A 353 9.87 -31.50 12.15
N ARG A 354 9.12 -30.42 12.40
CA ARG A 354 7.94 -30.44 13.30
C ARG A 354 6.80 -31.31 12.78
N GLY A 355 6.59 -31.33 11.47
CA GLY A 355 5.59 -32.21 10.86
C GLY A 355 5.92 -33.70 11.07
N ARG A 356 7.21 -34.05 11.08
CA ARG A 356 7.68 -35.41 11.27
C ARG A 356 7.62 -35.86 12.74
N GLU A 357 7.90 -34.97 13.70
CA GLU A 357 7.76 -35.24 15.13
C GLU A 357 6.28 -35.45 15.54
N ASN A 358 5.36 -34.61 15.06
CA ASN A 358 3.93 -34.75 15.35
C ASN A 358 3.29 -35.99 14.69
N GLY A 359 3.84 -36.46 13.57
CA GLY A 359 3.39 -37.70 12.90
C GLY A 359 3.84 -38.97 13.61
N ALA A 360 5.03 -38.95 14.24
CA ALA A 360 5.56 -40.09 14.99
C ALA A 360 4.88 -40.29 16.35
N SER A 361 4.43 -39.21 17.02
CA SER A 361 3.71 -39.31 18.30
C SER A 361 2.30 -39.90 18.20
N GLY A 362 1.79 -40.15 16.99
CA GLY A 362 0.44 -40.70 16.75
C GLY A 362 0.38 -42.21 16.50
N GLN A 363 1.51 -42.91 16.41
CA GLN A 363 1.54 -44.34 16.02
C GLN A 363 2.17 -45.30 17.04
N ASP A 364 2.80 -44.82 18.12
CA ASP A 364 3.49 -45.69 19.10
C ASP A 364 2.87 -45.61 20.51
N VAL A 365 1.57 -45.85 20.63
CA VAL A 365 0.98 -46.29 21.91
C VAL A 365 0.69 -47.78 21.77
N PRO A 366 1.52 -48.68 22.33
CA PRO A 366 1.18 -50.09 22.37
C PRO A 366 -0.13 -50.25 23.16
N PRO A 367 -1.04 -51.15 22.76
CA PRO A 367 -2.28 -51.36 23.48
C PRO A 367 -1.97 -51.75 24.93
N PRO A 368 -2.80 -51.35 25.90
CA PRO A 368 -2.58 -51.70 27.30
C PRO A 368 -2.56 -53.23 27.42
N GLU A 369 -1.51 -53.76 28.05
CA GLU A 369 -1.43 -55.17 28.43
C GLU A 369 -2.70 -55.52 29.25
N THR A 370 -3.55 -56.37 28.68
CA THR A 370 -4.62 -57.02 29.40
C THR A 370 -4.01 -57.93 30.46
N ASP A 371 -4.11 -57.54 31.73
CA ASP A 371 -3.86 -58.40 32.89
C ASP A 371 -4.63 -59.72 32.73
N ALA A 372 -3.89 -60.82 32.64
CA ALA A 372 -4.44 -62.17 32.63
C ALA A 372 -5.04 -62.49 34.01
N ALA A 373 -6.32 -62.83 34.04
CA ALA A 373 -6.99 -63.34 35.23
C ALA A 373 -6.35 -64.68 35.68
N PRO A 374 -6.22 -64.94 37.00
CA PRO A 374 -5.65 -66.19 37.49
C PRO A 374 -6.64 -67.36 37.29
N PRO A 375 -6.14 -68.60 37.16
CA PRO A 375 -7.00 -69.75 36.92
C PRO A 375 -7.84 -70.07 38.16
N GLN A 376 -9.15 -70.23 37.96
CA GLN A 376 -10.04 -70.82 38.96
C GLN A 376 -9.86 -72.34 38.94
N SER A 377 -9.55 -72.91 40.11
CA SER A 377 -9.69 -74.34 40.42
C SER A 377 -10.85 -74.57 41.35
#